data_AF-X1MQQ4-F1
#
_entry.id   AF-X1MQQ4-F1
#
_cell.length_a   1.000
_cell.length_b   1.000
_cell.length_c   1.000
_cell.angle_alpha   90.00
_cell.angle_beta   90.00
_cell.angle_gamma   90.00
#
_symmetry.space_group_name_H-M   'P 1'
#
loop_
_entity.id
_entity.type
_entity.pdbx_description
1 polymer ?
#
loop_
_entity_poly.entity_id
_entity_poly.type
_entity_poly.pdbx_seq_one_letter_code
_entity_poly.pdbx_strand_id
1 'polypeptide(L)'
;MDSLAVTDHGVMYGAIGFYLAAKEAGIKPIIGCEIYVAPNSRLSRDAGDKNNYHLILLAKDHTGYRNLIQLTTKAHLEGFYYKPRIDKELLEQYHHGLIALSGCVSGEVPRLTLEGRLQEAKQAALWYRQTFGDFYLEIMRHPIPELEQINQGLISMSSELDIPLVATNDVHYVNQADASAHDLLLCIGTNSSIYDEKRMKMAGDFFYLKSPQEMAELFRDIPQALENTERIAEQCNLELEFGRLYLPEVELPEGKTADLFLADLCYQGLPQYYPQSTPEINERLDYELEVIKQTRFANYFLVVWDIVIAIPFYRKASLTAVYIRWQHRNAQATALG
;
A
#
# COMPACT_ATOMS: atom_id res chain seq x y z
N MET A 1 -17.43 -6.01 -15.42
CA MET A 1 -16.37 -5.45 -14.57
C MET A 1 -15.17 -6.36 -14.71
N ASP A 2 -14.18 -5.90 -15.46
CA ASP A 2 -12.93 -6.61 -15.76
C ASP A 2 -11.74 -6.03 -14.98
N SER A 3 -11.94 -4.91 -14.28
CA SER A 3 -10.95 -4.22 -13.46
C SER A 3 -11.57 -3.77 -12.13
N LEU A 4 -10.74 -3.64 -11.09
CA LEU A 4 -11.15 -3.13 -9.78
C LEU A 4 -9.99 -2.43 -9.10
N ALA A 5 -10.27 -1.30 -8.43
CA ALA A 5 -9.30 -0.57 -7.62
C ALA A 5 -9.44 -0.85 -6.13
N VAL A 6 -8.31 -0.94 -5.42
CA VAL A 6 -8.27 -0.87 -3.95
C VAL A 6 -7.73 0.48 -3.53
N THR A 7 -8.47 1.19 -2.68
CA THR A 7 -8.16 2.56 -2.24
C THR A 7 -8.40 2.71 -0.74
N ASP A 8 -7.73 1.90 0.07
CA ASP A 8 -7.87 1.92 1.52
C ASP A 8 -7.48 3.29 2.12
N HIS A 9 -8.09 3.61 3.27
CA HIS A 9 -7.84 4.87 4.00
C HIS A 9 -6.40 4.98 4.54
N GLY A 10 -5.56 5.73 3.83
CA GLY A 10 -4.22 6.14 4.27
C GLY A 10 -3.21 5.00 4.39
N VAL A 11 -3.54 3.79 3.94
CA VAL A 11 -2.73 2.58 4.09
C VAL A 11 -2.77 1.72 2.81
N MET A 12 -1.81 0.81 2.67
CA MET A 12 -1.75 -0.15 1.55
C MET A 12 -1.65 -1.60 2.04
N TYR A 13 -2.21 -1.89 3.22
CA TYR A 13 -2.06 -3.20 3.86
C TYR A 13 -2.65 -4.34 3.01
N GLY A 14 -3.78 -4.08 2.35
CA GLY A 14 -4.44 -5.05 1.48
C GLY A 14 -3.85 -5.17 0.08
N ALA A 15 -2.93 -4.29 -0.34
CA ALA A 15 -2.55 -4.13 -1.75
C ALA A 15 -2.03 -5.43 -2.42
N ILE A 16 -1.13 -6.16 -1.74
CA ILE A 16 -0.56 -7.40 -2.30
C ILE A 16 -1.60 -8.53 -2.33
N GLY A 17 -2.36 -8.69 -1.23
CA GLY A 17 -3.43 -9.70 -1.17
C GLY A 17 -4.50 -9.46 -2.23
N PHE A 18 -4.92 -8.21 -2.39
CA PHE A 18 -5.84 -7.78 -3.44
C PHE A 18 -5.29 -8.03 -4.85
N TYR A 19 -4.03 -7.65 -5.12
CA TYR A 19 -3.40 -7.85 -6.42
C TYR A 19 -3.42 -9.33 -6.83
N LEU A 20 -3.01 -10.22 -5.93
CA LEU A 20 -2.96 -11.66 -6.19
C LEU A 20 -4.37 -12.24 -6.40
N ALA A 21 -5.32 -11.91 -5.52
CA ALA A 21 -6.70 -12.42 -5.60
C ALA A 21 -7.43 -11.93 -6.87
N ALA A 22 -7.25 -10.66 -7.25
CA ALA A 22 -7.83 -10.11 -8.46
C ALA A 22 -7.27 -10.79 -9.71
N LYS A 23 -5.93 -10.97 -9.79
CA LYS A 23 -5.28 -11.69 -10.89
C LYS A 23 -5.77 -13.13 -11.00
N GLU A 24 -5.90 -13.84 -9.88
CA GLU A 24 -6.44 -15.21 -9.85
C GLU A 24 -7.89 -15.27 -10.36
N ALA A 25 -8.70 -14.25 -10.05
CA ALA A 25 -10.07 -14.12 -10.54
C ALA A 25 -10.18 -13.60 -11.98
N GLY A 26 -9.06 -13.31 -12.66
CA GLY A 26 -9.06 -12.72 -14.01
C GLY A 26 -9.51 -11.25 -14.06
N ILE A 27 -9.48 -10.54 -12.93
CA ILE A 27 -9.79 -9.11 -12.82
C ILE A 27 -8.48 -8.34 -12.80
N LYS A 28 -8.39 -7.26 -13.59
CA LYS A 28 -7.24 -6.33 -13.60
C LYS A 28 -7.18 -5.56 -12.27
N PRO A 29 -6.16 -5.79 -11.42
CA PRO A 29 -6.02 -5.03 -10.19
C PRO A 29 -5.49 -3.62 -10.47
N ILE A 30 -6.12 -2.63 -9.86
CA ILE A 30 -5.62 -1.25 -9.81
C ILE A 30 -5.25 -0.97 -8.35
N ILE A 31 -3.98 -0.64 -8.11
CA ILE A 31 -3.50 -0.35 -6.76
C ILE A 31 -3.57 1.15 -6.53
N GLY A 32 -4.30 1.55 -5.49
CA GLY A 32 -4.43 2.93 -5.06
C GLY A 32 -4.40 3.09 -3.55
N CYS A 33 -4.72 4.30 -3.11
CA CYS A 33 -4.85 4.68 -1.71
C CYS A 33 -5.70 5.93 -1.61
N GLU A 34 -6.63 5.97 -0.65
CA GLU A 34 -7.31 7.21 -0.27
C GLU A 34 -6.45 7.92 0.79
N ILE A 35 -5.64 8.88 0.35
CA ILE A 35 -4.68 9.54 1.22
C ILE A 35 -5.30 10.72 1.95
N TYR A 36 -4.95 10.87 3.23
CA TYR A 36 -5.24 12.07 4.00
C TYR A 36 -4.25 13.19 3.67
N VAL A 37 -4.73 14.34 3.21
CA VAL A 37 -3.92 15.53 2.91
C VAL A 37 -4.18 16.58 3.99
N ALA A 38 -3.13 17.06 4.64
CA ALA A 38 -3.23 18.15 5.60
C ALA A 38 -3.59 19.45 4.87
N PRO A 39 -4.44 20.34 5.45
CA PRO A 39 -4.78 21.62 4.83
C PRO A 39 -3.58 22.53 4.62
N ASN A 40 -2.61 22.42 5.53
CA ASN A 40 -1.36 23.18 5.54
C ASN A 40 -0.18 22.19 5.46
N SER A 41 0.68 22.14 6.48
CA SER A 41 1.80 21.21 6.54
C SER A 41 1.42 19.91 7.25
N ARG A 42 1.95 18.78 6.76
CA ARG A 42 1.86 17.48 7.46
C ARG A 42 2.49 17.49 8.85
N LEU A 43 3.43 18.41 9.09
CA LEU A 43 4.15 18.57 10.36
C LEU A 43 3.36 19.36 11.40
N SER A 44 2.33 20.10 10.98
CA SER A 44 1.50 20.88 11.90
C SER A 44 0.72 19.98 12.87
N ARG A 45 0.59 20.44 14.11
CA ARG A 45 -0.19 19.79 15.18
C ARG A 45 -1.21 20.75 15.79
N ASP A 46 -1.52 21.83 15.09
CA ASP A 46 -2.51 22.82 15.52
C ASP A 46 -3.92 22.24 15.49
N ALA A 47 -4.77 22.69 16.41
CA ALA A 47 -6.13 22.18 16.53
C ALA A 47 -6.99 22.44 15.28
N GLY A 48 -6.69 23.50 14.52
CA GLY A 48 -7.35 23.82 13.26
C GLY A 48 -7.00 22.84 12.13
N ASP A 49 -5.85 22.17 12.21
CA ASP A 49 -5.36 21.24 11.18
C ASP A 49 -5.79 19.79 11.44
N LYS A 50 -6.75 19.56 12.34
CA LYS A 50 -7.31 18.22 12.60
C LYS A 50 -8.09 17.66 11.42
N ASN A 51 -8.71 18.54 10.64
CA ASN A 51 -9.57 18.16 9.53
C ASN A 51 -8.74 18.03 8.27
N ASN A 52 -8.52 16.80 7.83
CA ASN A 52 -7.75 16.50 6.63
C ASN A 52 -8.68 16.41 5.43
N TYR A 53 -8.12 16.58 4.24
CA TYR A 53 -8.81 16.27 3.00
C TYR A 53 -8.54 14.83 2.59
N HIS A 54 -9.49 14.23 1.87
CA HIS A 54 -9.29 12.95 1.20
C HIS A 54 -8.87 13.17 -0.25
N LEU A 55 -7.94 12.36 -0.74
CA LEU A 55 -7.50 12.38 -2.14
C LEU A 55 -7.27 10.94 -2.61
N ILE A 56 -7.92 10.54 -3.70
CA ILE A 56 -7.72 9.22 -4.29
C ILE A 56 -6.51 9.27 -5.20
N LEU A 57 -5.52 8.42 -4.95
CA LEU A 57 -4.36 8.24 -5.82
C LEU A 57 -4.33 6.80 -6.34
N LEU A 58 -4.13 6.63 -7.64
CA LEU A 58 -4.03 5.34 -8.32
C LEU A 58 -2.66 5.22 -9.00
N ALA A 59 -1.99 4.08 -8.85
CA ALA A 59 -0.72 3.81 -9.50
C ALA A 59 -0.94 3.41 -10.97
N LYS A 60 -0.36 4.19 -11.90
CA LYS A 60 -0.34 3.84 -13.33
C LYS A 60 0.65 2.73 -13.64
N ASP A 61 1.78 2.74 -12.96
CA ASP A 61 2.94 1.90 -13.26
C ASP A 61 3.79 1.67 -11.99
N HIS A 62 4.96 1.06 -12.16
CA HIS A 62 5.91 0.84 -11.06
C HIS A 62 6.38 2.13 -10.37
N THR A 63 6.51 3.24 -11.11
CA THR A 63 6.91 4.53 -10.54
C THR A 63 5.81 5.04 -9.62
N GLY A 64 4.55 5.01 -10.10
CA GLY A 64 3.38 5.34 -9.30
C GLY A 64 3.27 4.47 -8.05
N TYR A 65 3.44 3.16 -8.19
CA TYR A 65 3.38 2.23 -7.05
C TYR A 65 4.46 2.53 -6.00
N ARG A 66 5.72 2.78 -6.43
CA ARG A 66 6.79 3.19 -5.51
C ARG A 66 6.49 4.51 -4.83
N ASN A 67 5.90 5.46 -5.56
CA ASN A 67 5.51 6.75 -5.02
C ASN A 67 4.37 6.63 -3.99
N LEU A 68 3.37 5.77 -4.22
CA LEU A 68 2.36 5.46 -3.20
C LEU A 68 2.99 4.89 -1.92
N ILE A 69 3.97 3.98 -2.06
CA ILE A 69 4.70 3.44 -0.89
C ILE A 69 5.42 4.56 -0.15
N GLN A 70 6.11 5.46 -0.85
CA GLN A 70 6.82 6.59 -0.22
C GLN A 70 5.86 7.54 0.47
N LEU A 71 4.77 7.94 -0.19
CA LEU A 71 3.75 8.83 0.36
C LEU A 71 3.13 8.23 1.63
N THR A 72 2.70 6.98 1.59
CA THR A 72 2.10 6.31 2.76
C THR A 72 3.11 6.10 3.89
N THR A 73 4.37 5.78 3.57
CA THR A 73 5.45 5.67 4.57
C THR A 73 5.69 7.02 5.25
N LYS A 74 5.85 8.11 4.50
CA LYS A 74 6.06 9.46 5.04
C LYS A 74 4.86 9.95 5.82
N ALA A 75 3.64 9.62 5.38
CA ALA A 75 2.42 9.94 6.11
C ALA A 75 2.43 9.36 7.52
N HIS A 76 2.95 8.13 7.69
CA HIS A 76 3.07 7.48 9.00
C HIS A 76 4.27 7.96 9.81
N LEU A 77 5.44 8.14 9.18
CA LEU A 77 6.68 8.47 9.90
C LEU A 77 6.78 9.97 10.25
N GLU A 78 6.25 10.85 9.41
CA GLU A 78 6.41 12.31 9.54
C GLU A 78 5.07 13.00 9.85
N GLY A 79 4.01 12.59 9.14
CA GLY A 79 2.74 13.31 9.11
C GLY A 79 1.66 12.83 10.08
N PHE A 80 1.96 11.80 10.90
CA PHE A 80 0.96 11.19 11.76
C PHE A 80 0.53 12.14 12.88
N TYR A 81 -0.78 12.45 12.91
CA TYR A 81 -1.42 13.17 14.01
C TYR A 81 -2.53 12.32 14.64
N TYR A 82 -3.73 12.34 14.06
CA TYR A 82 -4.79 11.35 14.33
C TYR A 82 -4.93 10.32 13.20
N LYS A 83 -4.46 10.70 12.02
CA LYS A 83 -4.39 9.91 10.79
C LYS A 83 -2.99 10.11 10.18
N PRO A 84 -2.49 9.17 9.36
CA PRO A 84 -1.27 9.36 8.61
C PRO A 84 -1.53 10.33 7.46
N ARG A 85 -0.96 11.54 7.50
CA ARG A 85 -1.25 12.61 6.54
C ARG A 85 -0.04 13.00 5.72
N ILE A 86 -0.25 13.40 4.49
CA ILE A 86 0.75 14.10 3.67
C ILE A 86 0.38 15.57 3.49
N ASP A 87 1.13 16.29 2.68
CA ASP A 87 0.84 17.65 2.25
C ASP A 87 1.16 17.84 0.76
N LYS A 88 0.87 19.02 0.23
CA LYS A 88 1.11 19.37 -1.17
C LYS A 88 2.59 19.32 -1.57
N GLU A 89 3.51 19.58 -0.65
CA GLU A 89 4.96 19.44 -0.87
C GLU A 89 5.33 17.99 -1.20
N LEU A 90 4.86 17.02 -0.40
CA LEU A 90 5.10 15.61 -0.71
C LEU A 90 4.42 15.17 -2.00
N LEU A 91 3.23 15.68 -2.31
CA LEU A 91 2.56 15.39 -3.57
C LEU A 91 3.38 15.87 -4.76
N GLU A 92 3.91 17.09 -4.73
CA GLU A 92 4.81 17.61 -5.78
C GLU A 92 6.06 16.73 -5.92
N GLN A 93 6.60 16.21 -4.83
CA GLN A 93 7.77 15.33 -4.86
C GLN A 93 7.49 13.94 -5.46
N TYR A 94 6.30 13.37 -5.20
CA TYR A 94 5.98 11.97 -5.50
C TYR A 94 4.77 11.80 -6.46
N HIS A 95 4.47 12.78 -7.33
CA HIS A 95 3.32 12.73 -8.25
C HIS A 95 3.51 11.80 -9.47
N HIS A 96 4.75 11.55 -9.90
CA HIS A 96 4.99 10.81 -11.14
C HIS A 96 4.40 9.40 -11.11
N GLY A 97 3.80 8.99 -12.23
CA GLY A 97 3.17 7.67 -12.36
C GLY A 97 1.83 7.52 -11.60
N LEU A 98 1.27 8.61 -11.05
CA LEU A 98 -0.01 8.59 -10.35
C LEU A 98 -1.14 9.22 -11.18
N ILE A 99 -2.36 8.73 -10.99
CA ILE A 99 -3.62 9.40 -11.34
C ILE A 99 -4.23 9.88 -10.03
N ALA A 100 -4.77 11.10 -10.02
CA ALA A 100 -5.44 11.68 -8.85
C ALA A 100 -6.92 11.96 -9.15
N LEU A 101 -7.80 11.61 -8.21
CA LEU A 101 -9.22 11.97 -8.24
C LEU A 101 -9.52 12.93 -7.10
N SER A 102 -10.43 13.90 -7.32
CA SER A 102 -10.70 14.97 -6.35
C SER A 102 -11.21 14.50 -4.98
N GLY A 103 -11.58 13.23 -4.84
CA GLY A 103 -11.98 12.61 -3.59
C GLY A 103 -13.47 12.71 -3.31
N CYS A 104 -13.85 12.15 -2.17
CA CYS A 104 -15.22 12.13 -1.68
C CYS A 104 -15.69 13.49 -1.16
N VAL A 105 -16.82 13.54 -0.43
CA VAL A 105 -17.30 14.77 0.23
C VAL A 105 -16.26 15.42 1.16
N SER A 106 -15.28 14.64 1.63
CA SER A 106 -14.18 15.11 2.46
C SER A 106 -12.94 15.56 1.66
N GLY A 107 -12.97 15.53 0.34
CA GLY A 107 -11.89 16.05 -0.51
C GLY A 107 -11.79 17.57 -0.49
N GLU A 108 -10.63 18.12 -0.84
CA GLU A 108 -10.37 19.58 -0.82
C GLU A 108 -11.32 20.32 -1.76
N VAL A 109 -11.42 19.87 -3.02
CA VAL A 109 -12.25 20.50 -4.05
C VAL A 109 -13.75 20.36 -3.74
N PRO A 110 -14.28 19.16 -3.41
CA PRO A 110 -15.67 18.99 -2.97
C PRO A 110 -16.04 19.85 -1.76
N ARG A 111 -15.19 19.89 -0.73
CA ARG A 111 -15.48 20.65 0.48
C ARG A 111 -15.49 22.16 0.26
N LEU A 112 -14.53 22.71 -0.50
CA LEU A 112 -14.54 24.12 -0.87
C LEU A 112 -15.78 24.48 -1.70
N THR A 113 -16.24 23.56 -2.55
CA THR A 113 -17.48 23.71 -3.33
C THR A 113 -18.71 23.77 -2.43
N LEU A 114 -18.79 22.87 -1.44
CA LEU A 114 -19.88 22.84 -0.46
C LEU A 114 -19.91 24.11 0.42
N GLU A 115 -18.74 24.62 0.80
CA GLU A 115 -18.57 25.87 1.56
C GLU A 115 -18.87 27.15 0.74
N GLY A 116 -19.22 27.02 -0.55
CA GLY A 116 -19.50 28.16 -1.44
C GLY A 116 -18.24 28.90 -1.91
N ARG A 117 -17.05 28.38 -1.62
CA ARG A 117 -15.74 28.96 -1.95
C ARG A 117 -15.26 28.52 -3.34
N LEU A 118 -16.11 28.75 -4.35
CA LEU A 118 -15.92 28.21 -5.70
C LEU A 118 -14.61 28.62 -6.38
N GLN A 119 -14.13 29.85 -6.14
CA GLN A 119 -12.85 30.28 -6.73
C GLN A 119 -11.65 29.53 -6.13
N GLU A 120 -11.70 29.24 -4.83
CA GLU A 120 -10.66 28.47 -4.16
C GLU A 120 -10.72 27.00 -4.57
N ALA A 121 -11.93 26.45 -4.75
CA ALA A 121 -12.14 25.10 -5.29
C ALA A 121 -11.52 24.96 -6.69
N LYS A 122 -11.74 25.96 -7.57
CA LYS A 122 -11.15 26.01 -8.92
C LYS A 122 -9.62 26.10 -8.87
N GLN A 123 -9.09 26.93 -7.98
CA GLN A 123 -7.64 27.05 -7.80
C GLN A 123 -7.01 25.75 -7.30
N ALA A 124 -7.66 25.06 -6.36
CA ALA A 124 -7.21 23.76 -5.89
C ALA A 124 -7.26 22.71 -7.01
N ALA A 125 -8.35 22.63 -7.77
CA ALA A 125 -8.48 21.71 -8.90
C ALA A 125 -7.40 21.95 -9.98
N LEU A 126 -7.12 23.21 -10.31
CA LEU A 126 -6.04 23.57 -11.23
C LEU A 126 -4.67 23.17 -10.70
N TRP A 127 -4.41 23.34 -9.40
CA TRP A 127 -3.17 22.90 -8.79
C TRP A 127 -3.01 21.39 -8.93
N TYR A 128 -4.04 20.59 -8.61
CA TYR A 128 -3.99 19.13 -8.79
C TYR A 128 -3.78 18.74 -10.27
N ARG A 129 -4.49 19.40 -11.21
CA ARG A 129 -4.28 19.19 -12.66
C ARG A 129 -2.84 19.48 -13.07
N GLN A 130 -2.25 20.58 -12.59
CA GLN A 130 -0.88 20.96 -12.91
C GLN A 130 0.15 19.99 -12.31
N THR A 131 -0.07 19.53 -11.08
CA THR A 131 0.85 18.62 -10.39
C THR A 131 0.81 17.21 -10.99
N PHE A 132 -0.37 16.64 -11.22
CA PHE A 132 -0.48 15.24 -11.65
C PHE A 132 -0.54 15.07 -13.16
N GLY A 133 -1.03 16.07 -13.90
CA GLY A 133 -1.43 15.93 -15.30
C GLY A 133 -2.73 15.13 -15.43
N ASP A 134 -2.72 13.86 -14.99
CA ASP A 134 -3.88 12.97 -14.95
C ASP A 134 -4.70 13.17 -13.68
N PHE A 135 -5.47 14.27 -13.68
CA PHE A 135 -6.39 14.62 -12.61
C PHE A 135 -7.84 14.61 -13.08
N TYR A 136 -8.72 14.03 -12.28
CA TYR A 136 -10.15 13.92 -12.57
C TYR A 136 -10.99 14.51 -11.42
N LEU A 137 -12.09 15.17 -11.77
CA LEU A 137 -13.11 15.56 -10.81
C LEU A 137 -14.03 14.36 -10.55
N GLU A 138 -13.97 13.86 -9.33
CA GLU A 138 -14.71 12.67 -8.88
C GLU A 138 -16.15 13.03 -8.50
N ILE A 139 -17.11 12.39 -9.15
CA ILE A 139 -18.54 12.57 -8.89
C ILE A 139 -19.16 11.27 -8.39
N MET A 140 -20.01 11.41 -7.37
CA MET A 140 -20.72 10.29 -6.74
C MET A 140 -22.18 10.65 -6.55
N ARG A 141 -23.08 9.67 -6.75
CA ARG A 141 -24.52 9.86 -6.63
C ARG A 141 -25.09 8.95 -5.54
N HIS A 142 -25.18 9.53 -4.36
CA HIS A 142 -25.92 8.98 -3.22
C HIS A 142 -27.02 9.98 -2.83
N PRO A 143 -28.11 9.55 -2.18
CA PRO A 143 -29.17 10.45 -1.71
C PRO A 143 -28.73 11.20 -0.45
N ILE A 144 -27.69 12.03 -0.61
CA ILE A 144 -27.06 12.86 0.41
C ILE A 144 -27.18 14.30 -0.11
N PRO A 145 -27.88 15.21 0.60
CA PRO A 145 -28.15 16.57 0.12
C PRO A 145 -26.92 17.35 -0.32
N GLU A 146 -25.80 17.18 0.40
CA GLU A 146 -24.53 17.85 0.14
C GLU A 146 -23.93 17.44 -1.22
N LEU A 147 -24.14 16.19 -1.66
CA LEU A 147 -23.60 15.70 -2.93
C LEU A 147 -24.24 16.37 -4.14
N GLU A 148 -25.50 16.79 -4.05
CA GLU A 148 -26.16 17.49 -5.16
C GLU A 148 -25.46 18.82 -5.44
N GLN A 149 -25.21 19.62 -4.39
CA GLN A 149 -24.48 20.88 -4.50
C GLN A 149 -23.04 20.66 -4.99
N ILE A 150 -22.35 19.65 -4.43
CA ILE A 150 -20.98 19.31 -4.83
C ILE A 150 -20.95 18.93 -6.31
N ASN A 151 -21.77 17.97 -6.75
CA ASN A 151 -21.79 17.48 -8.12
C ASN A 151 -22.07 18.61 -9.12
N GLN A 152 -23.05 19.47 -8.86
CA GLN A 152 -23.33 20.62 -9.72
C GLN A 152 -22.10 21.54 -9.86
N GLY A 153 -21.41 21.82 -8.76
CA GLY A 153 -20.18 22.62 -8.77
C GLY A 153 -19.04 21.93 -9.53
N LEU A 154 -18.84 20.62 -9.31
CA LEU A 154 -17.82 19.83 -10.00
C LEU A 154 -18.08 19.75 -11.52
N ILE A 155 -19.34 19.57 -11.94
CA ILE A 155 -19.74 19.53 -13.36
C ILE A 155 -19.49 20.90 -14.02
N SER A 156 -19.84 22.00 -13.36
CA SER A 156 -19.53 23.35 -13.85
C SER A 156 -18.01 23.54 -13.98
N MET A 157 -17.25 23.18 -12.94
CA MET A 157 -15.79 23.28 -12.94
C MET A 157 -15.14 22.42 -14.02
N SER A 158 -15.65 21.22 -14.28
CA SER A 158 -15.16 20.35 -15.36
C SER A 158 -15.20 21.07 -16.71
N SER A 159 -16.33 21.72 -17.02
CA SER A 159 -16.52 22.44 -18.28
C SER A 159 -15.65 23.70 -18.37
N GLU A 160 -15.53 24.45 -17.26
CA GLU A 160 -14.76 25.70 -17.22
C GLU A 160 -13.25 25.50 -17.23
N LEU A 161 -12.78 24.46 -16.54
CA LEU A 161 -11.36 24.20 -16.33
C LEU A 161 -10.81 23.13 -17.25
N ASP A 162 -11.63 22.51 -18.11
CA ASP A 162 -11.25 21.39 -18.97
C ASP A 162 -10.59 20.25 -18.16
N ILE A 163 -11.25 19.87 -17.06
CA ILE A 163 -10.84 18.75 -16.21
C ILE A 163 -11.91 17.65 -16.34
N PRO A 164 -11.55 16.42 -16.74
CA PRO A 164 -12.52 15.35 -16.95
C PRO A 164 -13.21 14.92 -15.65
N LEU A 165 -14.48 14.53 -15.75
CA LEU A 165 -15.24 13.91 -14.65
C LEU A 165 -14.99 12.41 -14.60
N VAL A 166 -15.01 11.81 -13.42
CA VAL A 166 -15.01 10.35 -13.24
C VAL A 166 -16.10 9.94 -12.26
N ALA A 167 -16.84 8.89 -12.58
CA ALA A 167 -17.88 8.35 -11.71
C ALA A 167 -17.32 7.28 -10.77
N THR A 168 -17.57 7.42 -9.47
CA THR A 168 -17.23 6.40 -8.46
C THR A 168 -18.39 6.18 -7.49
N ASN A 169 -18.25 5.26 -6.54
CA ASN A 169 -19.32 4.94 -5.58
C ASN A 169 -18.83 4.71 -4.13
N ASP A 170 -17.55 5.01 -3.84
CA ASP A 170 -16.94 4.91 -2.50
C ASP A 170 -17.33 3.63 -1.72
N VAL A 171 -17.02 2.47 -2.32
CA VAL A 171 -17.52 1.17 -1.86
C VAL A 171 -16.89 0.77 -0.53
N HIS A 172 -17.73 0.49 0.48
CA HIS A 172 -17.33 0.07 1.83
C HIS A 172 -17.79 -1.35 2.19
N TYR A 173 -18.68 -1.94 1.38
CA TYR A 173 -19.18 -3.30 1.54
C TYR A 173 -19.57 -3.89 0.18
N VAL A 174 -19.72 -5.21 0.07
CA VAL A 174 -19.89 -5.86 -1.23
C VAL A 174 -21.33 -5.75 -1.72
N ASN A 175 -22.30 -6.19 -0.92
CA ASN A 175 -23.72 -6.20 -1.28
C ASN A 175 -24.51 -5.15 -0.52
N GLN A 176 -25.59 -4.64 -1.09
CA GLN A 176 -26.47 -3.67 -0.42
C GLN A 176 -26.95 -4.16 0.96
N ALA A 177 -27.26 -5.45 1.08
CA ALA A 177 -27.70 -6.07 2.34
C ALA A 177 -26.64 -6.05 3.46
N ASP A 178 -25.36 -5.84 3.13
CA ASP A 178 -24.26 -5.81 4.09
C ASP A 178 -24.18 -4.48 4.87
N ALA A 179 -25.01 -3.48 4.51
CA ALA A 179 -25.02 -2.16 5.14
C ALA A 179 -25.21 -2.21 6.67
N SER A 180 -26.06 -3.11 7.18
CA SER A 180 -26.25 -3.26 8.63
C SER A 180 -25.05 -3.89 9.33
N ALA A 181 -24.35 -4.81 8.65
CA ALA A 181 -23.12 -5.40 9.18
C ALA A 181 -21.99 -4.37 9.23
N HIS A 182 -21.92 -3.49 8.21
CA HIS A 182 -20.99 -2.37 8.20
C HIS A 182 -21.28 -1.35 9.31
N ASP A 183 -22.55 -0.98 9.56
CA ASP A 183 -22.91 -0.09 10.70
C ASP A 183 -22.46 -0.69 12.04
N LEU A 184 -22.63 -2.00 12.24
CA LEU A 184 -22.14 -2.68 13.43
C LEU A 184 -20.60 -2.64 13.52
N LEU A 185 -19.89 -2.81 12.41
CA LEU A 185 -18.43 -2.71 12.38
C LEU A 185 -17.95 -1.31 12.79
N LEU A 186 -18.62 -0.24 12.32
CA LEU A 186 -18.33 1.13 12.73
C LEU A 186 -18.57 1.33 14.24
N CYS A 187 -19.64 0.75 14.78
CA CYS A 187 -19.92 0.80 16.22
C CYS A 187 -18.78 0.15 17.03
N ILE A 188 -18.29 -1.02 16.60
CA ILE A 188 -17.16 -1.71 17.23
C ILE A 188 -15.90 -0.85 17.17
N GLY A 189 -15.58 -0.29 15.99
CA GLY A 189 -14.39 0.53 15.79
C GLY A 189 -14.40 1.85 16.56
N THR A 190 -15.58 2.41 16.83
CA THR A 190 -15.75 3.68 17.57
C THR A 190 -16.10 3.49 19.04
N ASN A 191 -16.20 2.25 19.51
CA ASN A 191 -16.68 1.90 20.86
C ASN A 191 -18.03 2.57 21.20
N SER A 192 -18.96 2.53 20.24
CA SER A 192 -20.31 3.08 20.36
C SER A 192 -21.37 1.99 20.22
N SER A 193 -22.64 2.34 20.49
CA SER A 193 -23.78 1.41 20.42
C SER A 193 -24.64 1.70 19.20
N ILE A 194 -25.22 0.66 18.58
CA ILE A 194 -26.20 0.81 17.49
C ILE A 194 -27.44 1.62 17.91
N TYR A 195 -27.70 1.70 19.22
CA TYR A 195 -28.79 2.47 19.81
C TYR A 195 -28.43 3.94 20.06
N ASP A 196 -27.16 4.33 19.92
CA ASP A 196 -26.75 5.73 20.01
C ASP A 196 -27.07 6.44 18.69
N GLU A 197 -27.93 7.46 18.75
CA GLU A 197 -28.32 8.26 17.60
C GLU A 197 -27.19 9.16 17.09
N LYS A 198 -26.22 9.49 17.95
CA LYS A 198 -25.06 10.35 17.63
C LYS A 198 -23.84 9.56 17.15
N ARG A 199 -23.95 8.23 17.04
CA ARG A 199 -22.86 7.39 16.55
C ARG A 199 -22.44 7.76 15.13
N MET A 200 -21.21 7.42 14.79
CA MET A 200 -20.76 7.45 13.40
C MET A 200 -21.48 6.36 12.61
N LYS A 201 -22.17 6.74 11.53
CA LYS A 201 -22.80 5.83 10.58
C LYS A 201 -22.76 6.45 9.18
N MET A 202 -22.76 5.59 8.15
CA MET A 202 -22.91 6.06 6.77
C MET A 202 -24.36 6.47 6.49
N ALA A 203 -24.56 7.32 5.48
CA ALA A 203 -25.88 7.70 5.04
C ALA A 203 -26.53 6.59 4.19
N GLY A 204 -27.50 5.89 4.77
CA GLY A 204 -28.24 4.82 4.07
C GLY A 204 -27.39 3.61 3.73
N ASP A 205 -27.80 2.87 2.70
CA ASP A 205 -27.27 1.57 2.27
C ASP A 205 -26.65 1.61 0.86
N PHE A 206 -26.09 2.76 0.46
CA PHE A 206 -25.70 3.04 -0.93
C PHE A 206 -24.22 2.79 -1.27
N PHE A 207 -23.39 2.39 -0.30
CA PHE A 207 -21.93 2.26 -0.42
C PHE A 207 -21.49 0.82 -0.73
N TYR A 208 -22.30 0.10 -1.52
CA TYR A 208 -21.98 -1.24 -2.01
C TYR A 208 -21.41 -1.21 -3.43
N LEU A 209 -20.90 -2.35 -3.89
CA LEU A 209 -20.44 -2.52 -5.26
C LEU A 209 -21.64 -2.63 -6.22
N LYS A 210 -22.08 -1.48 -6.74
CA LYS A 210 -23.17 -1.41 -7.73
C LYS A 210 -22.82 -2.14 -9.03
N SER A 211 -23.83 -2.73 -9.65
CA SER A 211 -23.71 -3.32 -10.98
C SER A 211 -23.46 -2.25 -12.05
N PRO A 212 -22.89 -2.62 -13.21
CA PRO A 212 -22.74 -1.69 -14.34
C PRO A 212 -24.07 -1.04 -14.77
N GLN A 213 -25.18 -1.78 -14.69
CA GLN A 213 -26.51 -1.28 -15.05
C GLN A 213 -26.99 -0.21 -14.08
N GLU A 214 -26.80 -0.40 -12.78
CA GLU A 214 -27.14 0.59 -11.76
C GLU A 214 -26.31 1.87 -11.93
N MET A 215 -25.00 1.73 -12.16
CA MET A 215 -24.12 2.88 -12.42
C MET A 215 -24.51 3.59 -13.72
N ALA A 216 -24.85 2.86 -14.79
CA ALA A 216 -25.30 3.44 -16.06
C ALA A 216 -26.60 4.24 -15.90
N GLU A 217 -27.57 3.76 -15.11
CA GLU A 217 -28.79 4.51 -14.84
C GLU A 217 -28.50 5.76 -13.99
N LEU A 218 -27.64 5.63 -12.97
CA LEU A 218 -27.25 6.75 -12.11
C LEU A 218 -26.58 7.89 -12.88
N PHE A 219 -25.79 7.60 -13.91
CA PHE A 219 -25.03 8.59 -14.68
C PHE A 219 -25.51 8.72 -16.13
N ARG A 220 -26.78 8.39 -16.41
CA ARG A 220 -27.37 8.43 -17.76
C ARG A 220 -27.24 9.77 -18.48
N ASP A 221 -27.19 10.86 -17.73
CA ASP A 221 -27.06 12.24 -18.21
C ASP A 221 -25.60 12.64 -18.47
N ILE A 222 -24.63 11.93 -17.90
CA ILE A 222 -23.19 12.17 -18.05
C ILE A 222 -22.45 10.83 -18.27
N PRO A 223 -22.73 10.12 -19.37
CA PRO A 223 -22.10 8.81 -19.64
C PRO A 223 -20.57 8.90 -19.74
N GLN A 224 -20.03 10.07 -20.12
CA GLN A 224 -18.60 10.32 -20.21
C GLN A 224 -17.87 10.12 -18.88
N ALA A 225 -18.54 10.32 -17.73
CA ALA A 225 -17.95 10.06 -16.43
C ALA A 225 -17.68 8.58 -16.20
N LEU A 226 -18.54 7.69 -16.74
CA LEU A 226 -18.32 6.24 -16.75
C LEU A 226 -17.25 5.86 -17.77
N GLU A 227 -17.24 6.45 -18.96
CA GLU A 227 -16.16 6.21 -19.95
C GLU A 227 -14.78 6.52 -19.38
N ASN A 228 -14.66 7.58 -18.57
CA ASN A 228 -13.40 7.93 -17.92
C ASN A 228 -12.96 6.91 -16.87
N THR A 229 -13.88 6.16 -16.25
CA THR A 229 -13.50 5.05 -15.35
C THR A 229 -12.73 3.96 -16.09
N GLU A 230 -13.20 3.60 -17.29
CA GLU A 230 -12.54 2.63 -18.16
C GLU A 230 -11.20 3.18 -18.68
N ARG A 231 -11.15 4.46 -19.09
CA ARG A 231 -9.89 5.11 -19.51
C ARG A 231 -8.83 5.10 -18.40
N ILE A 232 -9.23 5.34 -17.15
CA ILE A 232 -8.31 5.26 -16.00
C ILE A 232 -7.84 3.82 -15.82
N ALA A 233 -8.75 2.84 -15.89
CA ALA A 233 -8.40 1.43 -15.79
C ALA A 233 -7.42 0.99 -16.88
N GLU A 234 -7.59 1.45 -18.12
CA GLU A 234 -6.68 1.20 -19.24
C GLU A 234 -5.28 1.79 -19.02
N GLN A 235 -5.18 2.96 -18.38
CA GLN A 235 -3.91 3.62 -18.08
C GLN A 235 -3.13 2.95 -16.93
N CYS A 236 -3.82 2.27 -16.02
CA CYS A 236 -3.19 1.57 -14.90
C CYS A 236 -2.63 0.20 -15.29
N ASN A 237 -1.34 0.13 -15.62
CA ASN A 237 -0.63 -1.07 -16.09
C ASN A 237 0.53 -1.46 -15.16
N LEU A 238 0.26 -1.58 -13.86
CA LEU A 238 1.22 -2.10 -12.89
C LEU A 238 1.32 -3.62 -12.98
N GLU A 239 2.54 -4.14 -13.12
CA GLU A 239 2.83 -5.58 -13.07
C GLU A 239 3.79 -5.89 -11.92
N LEU A 240 3.32 -6.55 -10.87
CA LEU A 240 4.18 -6.93 -9.76
C LEU A 240 4.86 -8.29 -10.02
N GLU A 241 6.18 -8.31 -9.92
CA GLU A 241 6.99 -9.54 -9.96
C GLU A 241 7.15 -10.14 -8.56
N PHE A 242 6.89 -11.44 -8.44
CA PHE A 242 7.06 -12.20 -7.21
C PHE A 242 8.14 -13.28 -7.37
N GLY A 243 8.74 -13.70 -6.26
CA GLY A 243 9.75 -14.77 -6.25
C GLY A 243 11.19 -14.31 -6.50
N ARG A 244 11.42 -13.01 -6.74
CA ARG A 244 12.78 -12.46 -6.75
C ARG A 244 13.32 -12.37 -5.32
N LEU A 245 14.49 -12.97 -5.10
CA LEU A 245 15.21 -12.89 -3.83
C LEU A 245 15.99 -11.56 -3.77
N TYR A 246 15.70 -10.75 -2.76
CA TYR A 246 16.45 -9.53 -2.44
C TYR A 246 17.29 -9.79 -1.18
N LEU A 247 18.52 -10.27 -1.36
CA LEU A 247 19.46 -10.41 -0.25
C LEU A 247 20.22 -9.10 -0.04
N PRO A 248 20.37 -8.62 1.21
CA PRO A 248 21.27 -7.50 1.50
C PRO A 248 22.69 -7.83 1.05
N GLU A 249 23.37 -6.84 0.47
CA GLU A 249 24.79 -6.92 0.18
C GLU A 249 25.58 -6.60 1.45
N VAL A 250 26.65 -7.35 1.70
CA VAL A 250 27.54 -7.13 2.86
C VAL A 250 28.75 -6.33 2.40
N GLU A 251 29.26 -5.46 3.26
CA GLU A 251 30.54 -4.80 3.02
C GLU A 251 31.68 -5.83 3.05
N LEU A 252 32.38 -5.98 1.92
CA LEU A 252 33.43 -6.98 1.76
C LEU A 252 34.83 -6.32 1.80
N PRO A 253 35.85 -7.01 2.33
CA PRO A 253 37.23 -6.58 2.18
C PRO A 253 37.63 -6.42 0.71
N GLU A 254 38.56 -5.50 0.45
CA GLU A 254 39.00 -5.19 -0.92
C GLU A 254 39.46 -6.46 -1.67
N GLY A 255 38.94 -6.62 -2.89
CA GLY A 255 39.26 -7.76 -3.76
C GLY A 255 38.57 -9.09 -3.40
N LYS A 256 37.68 -9.13 -2.39
CA LYS A 256 36.95 -10.36 -2.04
C LYS A 256 35.51 -10.35 -2.56
N THR A 257 35.08 -11.52 -3.05
CA THR A 257 33.67 -11.85 -3.27
C THR A 257 33.06 -12.40 -1.98
N ALA A 258 31.73 -12.35 -1.85
CA ALA A 258 31.01 -12.93 -0.71
C ALA A 258 31.36 -14.41 -0.47
N ASP A 259 31.46 -15.21 -1.53
CA ASP A 259 31.80 -16.64 -1.44
C ASP A 259 33.20 -16.85 -0.84
N LEU A 260 34.21 -16.13 -1.35
CA LEU A 260 35.58 -16.18 -0.85
C LEU A 260 35.68 -15.70 0.60
N PHE A 261 35.01 -14.61 0.94
CA PHE A 261 35.03 -14.09 2.30
C PHE A 261 34.36 -15.05 3.30
N LEU A 262 33.23 -15.64 2.92
CA LEU A 262 32.57 -16.68 3.73
C LEU A 262 33.47 -17.89 3.91
N ALA A 263 34.10 -18.38 2.84
CA ALA A 263 35.03 -19.50 2.91
C ALA A 263 36.19 -19.22 3.87
N ASP A 264 36.81 -18.03 3.78
CA ASP A 264 37.88 -17.62 4.68
C ASP A 264 37.45 -17.64 6.15
N LEU A 265 36.25 -17.12 6.45
CA LEU A 265 35.69 -17.14 7.81
C LEU A 265 35.48 -18.57 8.31
N CYS A 266 34.95 -19.45 7.46
CA CYS A 266 34.73 -20.85 7.81
C CYS A 266 36.06 -21.59 8.08
N TYR A 267 37.06 -21.45 7.22
CA TYR A 267 38.37 -22.08 7.43
C TYR A 267 39.11 -21.51 8.65
N GLN A 268 38.99 -20.21 8.92
CA GLN A 268 39.54 -19.60 10.14
C GLN A 268 38.83 -20.08 11.42
N GLY A 269 37.52 -20.31 11.34
CA GLY A 269 36.71 -20.80 12.46
C GLY A 269 36.85 -22.30 12.73
N LEU A 270 37.15 -23.11 11.70
CA LEU A 270 37.16 -24.58 11.78
C LEU A 270 38.02 -25.14 12.93
N PRO A 271 39.26 -24.67 13.18
CA PRO A 271 40.10 -25.20 14.26
C PRO A 271 39.54 -24.94 15.67
N GLN A 272 38.66 -23.95 15.84
CA GLN A 272 38.05 -23.62 17.13
C GLN A 272 37.03 -24.70 17.55
N TYR A 273 36.35 -25.30 16.57
CA TYR A 273 35.33 -26.33 16.79
C TYR A 273 35.89 -27.75 16.60
N TYR A 274 36.87 -27.90 15.71
CA TYR A 274 37.53 -29.17 15.40
C TYR A 274 39.06 -29.01 15.47
N PRO A 275 39.67 -29.05 16.68
CA PRO A 275 41.12 -28.88 16.84
C PRO A 275 41.97 -29.93 16.12
N GLN A 276 41.38 -31.10 15.82
CA GLN A 276 41.96 -32.13 14.95
C GLN A 276 40.99 -32.36 13.78
N SER A 277 41.06 -31.51 12.75
CA SER A 277 40.23 -31.69 11.56
C SER A 277 40.65 -32.96 10.80
N THR A 278 39.69 -33.83 10.52
CA THR A 278 39.89 -35.02 9.67
C THR A 278 39.65 -34.66 8.20
N PRO A 279 40.12 -35.47 7.23
CA PRO A 279 39.80 -35.27 5.82
C PRO A 279 38.28 -35.17 5.56
N GLU A 280 37.48 -36.00 6.22
CA GLU A 280 36.01 -35.99 6.12
C GLU A 280 35.39 -34.65 6.53
N ILE A 281 35.92 -33.99 7.56
CA ILE A 281 35.42 -32.68 8.01
C ILE A 281 35.73 -31.58 6.99
N ASN A 282 36.94 -31.60 6.41
CA ASN A 282 37.33 -30.62 5.40
C ASN A 282 36.54 -30.82 4.10
N GLU A 283 36.41 -32.07 3.64
CA GLU A 283 35.58 -32.40 2.46
C GLU A 283 34.13 -31.99 2.64
N ARG A 284 33.59 -32.14 3.86
CA ARG A 284 32.24 -31.67 4.18
C ARG A 284 32.12 -30.16 4.10
N LEU A 285 33.08 -29.42 4.65
CA LEU A 285 33.08 -27.95 4.58
C LEU A 285 33.16 -27.46 3.12
N ASP A 286 34.05 -28.05 2.33
CA ASP A 286 34.22 -27.72 0.91
C ASP A 286 32.92 -27.95 0.13
N TYR A 287 32.26 -29.09 0.36
CA TYR A 287 30.97 -29.41 -0.24
C TYR A 287 29.88 -28.39 0.13
N GLU A 288 29.76 -28.02 1.41
CA GLU A 288 28.76 -27.05 1.85
C GLU A 288 29.00 -25.65 1.26
N LEU A 289 30.26 -25.19 1.23
CA LEU A 289 30.62 -23.92 0.62
C LEU A 289 30.31 -23.88 -0.88
N GLU A 290 30.54 -24.98 -1.59
CA GLU A 290 30.22 -25.09 -3.01
C GLU A 290 28.70 -25.06 -3.25
N VAL A 291 27.89 -25.74 -2.43
CA VAL A 291 26.42 -25.66 -2.50
C VAL A 291 25.92 -24.24 -2.22
N ILE A 292 26.48 -23.55 -1.22
CA ILE A 292 26.12 -22.16 -0.88
C ILE A 292 26.41 -21.23 -2.05
N LYS A 293 27.56 -21.41 -2.70
CA LYS A 293 27.96 -20.65 -3.88
C LYS A 293 27.01 -20.90 -5.06
N GLN A 294 26.66 -22.16 -5.34
CA GLN A 294 25.73 -22.53 -6.41
C GLN A 294 24.33 -21.93 -6.19
N THR A 295 23.88 -21.90 -4.94
CA THR A 295 22.58 -21.36 -4.55
C THR A 295 22.59 -19.84 -4.34
N ARG A 296 23.78 -19.19 -4.41
CA ARG A 296 23.99 -17.74 -4.24
C ARG A 296 23.56 -17.19 -2.87
N PHE A 297 23.71 -17.99 -1.82
CA PHE A 297 23.35 -17.61 -0.45
C PHE A 297 24.51 -17.06 0.38
N ALA A 298 25.71 -16.88 -0.16
CA ALA A 298 26.86 -16.42 0.63
C ALA A 298 26.58 -15.10 1.38
N ASN A 299 25.93 -14.13 0.73
CA ASN A 299 25.50 -12.88 1.39
C ASN A 299 24.53 -13.12 2.56
N TYR A 300 23.61 -14.08 2.45
CA TYR A 300 22.71 -14.42 3.56
C TYR A 300 23.49 -14.95 4.76
N PHE A 301 24.44 -15.87 4.54
CA PHE A 301 25.28 -16.40 5.62
C PHE A 301 26.12 -15.30 6.27
N LEU A 302 26.68 -14.39 5.47
CA LEU A 302 27.47 -13.27 5.98
C LEU A 302 26.64 -12.28 6.81
N VAL A 303 25.42 -11.96 6.37
CA VAL A 303 24.49 -11.11 7.15
C VAL A 303 24.15 -11.78 8.49
N VAL A 304 23.80 -13.06 8.47
CA VAL A 304 23.46 -13.80 9.70
C VAL A 304 24.68 -13.89 10.62
N TRP A 305 25.86 -14.18 10.08
CA TRP A 305 27.11 -14.21 10.83
C TRP A 305 27.39 -12.85 11.48
N ASP A 306 27.27 -11.74 10.75
CA ASP A 306 27.48 -10.39 11.26
C ASP A 306 26.52 -10.06 12.41
N ILE A 307 25.22 -10.36 12.26
CA ILE A 307 24.22 -10.19 13.32
C ILE A 307 24.60 -10.97 14.59
N VAL A 308 25.05 -12.22 14.43
CA VAL A 308 25.40 -13.08 15.57
C VAL A 308 26.64 -12.57 16.30
N ILE A 309 27.65 -12.06 15.58
CA ILE A 309 28.89 -11.59 16.20
C ILE A 309 28.82 -10.15 16.72
N ALA A 310 28.00 -9.28 16.10
CA ALA A 310 27.91 -7.86 16.42
C ALA A 310 27.17 -7.58 17.74
N ILE A 311 26.37 -8.53 18.22
CA ILE A 311 25.65 -8.42 19.48
C ILE A 311 26.61 -8.77 20.65
N PRO A 312 27.00 -7.81 21.52
CA PRO A 312 27.90 -8.07 22.66
C PRO A 312 27.33 -9.09 23.65
N PHE A 313 26.01 -9.28 23.61
CA PHE A 313 25.21 -10.16 24.45
C PHE A 313 25.53 -11.66 24.25
N TYR A 314 25.88 -12.10 23.03
CA TYR A 314 26.25 -13.51 22.75
C TYR A 314 27.65 -13.88 23.27
N ARG A 315 28.51 -12.89 23.56
CA ARG A 315 29.84 -13.14 24.14
C ARG A 315 29.83 -13.31 25.66
N LYS A 316 28.75 -12.93 26.37
CA LYS A 316 28.71 -12.89 27.85
C LYS A 316 27.57 -13.69 28.50
N ALA A 317 26.45 -13.92 27.83
CA ALA A 317 25.36 -14.72 28.40
C ALA A 317 25.52 -16.18 27.97
N SER A 318 25.66 -17.09 28.94
CA SER A 318 25.58 -18.55 28.77
C SER A 318 24.16 -18.99 28.37
N LEU A 319 23.59 -18.39 27.33
CA LEU A 319 22.38 -18.82 26.68
C LEU A 319 22.78 -19.65 25.47
N THR A 320 22.45 -20.92 25.53
CA THR A 320 22.59 -21.87 24.42
C THR A 320 21.89 -21.27 23.21
N ALA A 321 22.67 -20.93 22.16
CA ALA A 321 22.09 -20.76 20.84
C ALA A 321 21.25 -22.02 20.59
N VAL A 322 19.94 -21.87 20.44
CA VAL A 322 19.06 -23.00 20.13
C VAL A 322 19.46 -23.47 18.74
N TYR A 323 20.40 -24.40 18.73
CA TYR A 323 20.84 -25.14 17.58
C TYR A 323 19.59 -25.87 17.10
N ILE A 324 18.96 -25.38 16.02
CA ILE A 324 17.98 -26.16 15.30
C ILE A 324 18.77 -27.33 14.71
N ARG A 325 18.87 -28.42 15.48
CA ARG A 325 19.25 -29.74 14.99
C ARG A 325 18.22 -30.12 13.93
N TRP A 326 18.54 -29.87 12.68
CA TRP A 326 17.95 -30.62 11.58
C TRP A 326 18.59 -32.02 11.60
N GLN A 327 18.16 -32.85 12.56
CA GLN A 327 18.52 -34.26 12.61
C GLN A 327 17.40 -35.08 11.97
N HIS A 328 17.73 -35.67 10.82
CA HIS A 328 17.24 -36.96 10.32
C HIS A 328 15.99 -37.53 11.03
N ARG A 329 14.82 -37.20 10.50
CA ARG A 329 13.64 -38.09 10.55
C ARG A 329 13.29 -38.50 9.14
N ASN A 330 14.04 -39.46 8.61
CA ASN A 330 13.64 -40.33 7.50
C ASN A 330 14.64 -41.48 7.40
N ALA A 331 14.69 -42.30 8.46
CA ALA A 331 15.33 -43.62 8.44
C ALA A 331 14.99 -44.36 9.74
N GLN A 332 13.72 -44.69 9.93
CA GLN A 332 13.24 -45.81 10.77
C GLN A 332 11.70 -45.84 10.73
N ALA A 333 11.17 -46.24 9.57
CA ALA A 333 9.82 -46.76 9.43
C ALA A 333 9.89 -48.03 8.58
N THR A 334 10.75 -48.96 9.00
CA THR A 334 10.74 -50.35 8.58
C THR A 334 11.20 -51.18 9.78
N ALA A 335 10.39 -52.18 10.11
CA ALA A 335 10.53 -53.14 11.21
C ALA A 335 9.97 -52.68 12.57
N LEU A 336 8.66 -52.91 12.79
CA LEU A 336 8.14 -53.91 13.75
C LEU A 336 6.64 -53.68 13.99
N GLY A 337 5.83 -54.71 13.69
CA GLY A 337 4.45 -54.87 14.16
C GLY A 337 3.37 -54.48 13.18
#